data_AF-A0A6A6L2V0-F1
#
_entry.id   AF-A0A6A6L2V0-F1
#
_cell.length_a   1.000
_cell.length_b   1.000
_cell.length_c   1.000
_cell.angle_alpha   90.00
_cell.angle_beta   90.00
_cell.angle_gamma   90.00
#
_symmetry.space_group_name_H-M   'P 1'
#
loop_
_entity.id
_entity.type
_entity.pdbx_description
1 polymer ?
#
loop_
_entity_poly.entity_id
_entity_poly.type
_entity_poly.pdbx_seq_one_letter_code
_entity_poly.pdbx_strand_id
1 'polypeptide(L)'
;MIEGRELFRDTDSTEFVIVTIPTVMAVSESSRLRASLQKENFPVKRLICNQILPQSVSDCKFCAMKRKDHVRALDIDEMIQNSPD
;
A
#
# COMPACT_ATOMS: atom_id res chain seq x y z
N MET A 1 -8.04 30.18 12.60
CA MET A 1 -7.29 29.40 11.59
C MET A 1 -7.03 28.05 12.20
N ILE A 2 -7.42 26.96 11.53
CA ILE A 2 -6.99 25.62 11.94
C ILE A 2 -5.56 25.48 11.41
N GLU A 3 -4.60 25.21 12.29
CA GLU A 3 -3.22 24.97 11.89
C GLU A 3 -3.15 23.69 11.05
N GLY A 4 -2.33 23.67 9.99
CA GLY A 4 -2.30 22.56 9.04
C GLY A 4 -2.06 21.18 9.66
N ARG A 5 -1.44 21.13 10.85
CA ARG A 5 -1.19 19.89 11.59
C ARG A 5 -2.46 19.24 12.15
N GLU A 6 -3.42 20.05 12.60
CA GLU A 6 -4.72 19.58 13.10
C GLU A 6 -5.58 19.08 11.94
N LEU A 7 -5.51 19.75 10.77
CA LEU A 7 -6.22 19.32 9.58
C LEU A 7 -5.80 17.91 9.12
N PHE A 8 -4.51 17.59 9.16
CA PHE A 8 -4.03 16.25 8.75
C PHE A 8 -4.44 15.10 9.69
N ARG A 9 -4.97 15.41 10.87
CA ARG A 9 -5.47 14.42 11.83
C ARG A 9 -6.99 14.31 11.82
N ASP A 10 -7.66 15.17 11.07
CA ASP A 10 -9.11 15.12 10.88
C ASP A 10 -9.48 13.93 9.99
N THR A 11 -10.10 12.92 10.60
CA THR A 11 -10.51 11.67 9.97
C THR A 11 -11.69 11.80 9.01
N ASP A 12 -12.43 12.91 9.10
CA ASP A 12 -13.64 13.17 8.31
C ASP A 12 -13.32 14.00 7.08
N SER A 13 -12.36 14.93 7.17
CA SER A 13 -11.99 15.82 6.06
C SER A 13 -10.72 15.40 5.31
N THR A 14 -9.86 14.56 5.91
CA THR A 14 -8.58 14.16 5.29
C THR A 14 -8.32 12.66 5.31
N GLU A 15 -7.49 12.23 4.36
CA GLU A 15 -7.00 10.85 4.27
C GLU A 15 -5.58 10.85 3.71
N PHE A 16 -4.73 10.01 4.28
CA PHE A 16 -3.41 9.70 3.74
C PHE A 16 -3.47 8.37 2.96
N VAL A 17 -3.26 8.44 1.64
CA VAL A 17 -3.26 7.27 0.76
C VAL A 17 -1.83 6.85 0.43
N ILE A 18 -1.47 5.62 0.77
CA ILE A 18 -0.13 5.09 0.47
C ILE A 18 -0.14 4.45 -0.91
N VAL A 19 0.82 4.80 -1.77
CA VAL A 19 1.00 4.15 -3.08
C VAL A 19 2.34 3.40 -3.07
N THR A 20 2.31 2.13 -3.48
CA THR A 20 3.50 1.26 -3.50
C THR A 20 3.58 0.43 -4.78
N ILE A 21 4.65 -0.35 -4.92
CA ILE A 21 4.85 -1.33 -6.00
C ILE A 21 5.04 -2.73 -5.40
N PRO A 22 4.71 -3.82 -6.11
CA PRO A 22 4.70 -5.18 -5.58
C PRO A 22 6.11 -5.79 -5.53
N THR A 23 6.99 -5.16 -4.75
CA THR A 23 8.32 -5.69 -4.43
C THR A 23 8.45 -5.78 -2.92
N VAL A 24 9.16 -6.81 -2.43
CA VAL A 24 9.29 -7.08 -0.99
C VAL A 24 9.75 -5.85 -0.21
N MET A 25 10.74 -5.14 -0.74
CA MET A 25 11.28 -3.92 -0.14
C MET A 25 10.22 -2.80 -0.06
N ALA A 26 9.56 -2.49 -1.18
CA ALA A 26 8.59 -1.40 -1.21
C ALA A 26 7.37 -1.67 -0.32
N VAL A 27 6.87 -2.91 -0.32
CA VAL A 27 5.77 -3.34 0.57
C VAL A 27 6.18 -3.20 2.03
N SER A 28 7.37 -3.72 2.39
CA SER A 28 7.89 -3.65 3.76
C SER A 28 8.08 -2.21 4.26
N GLU A 29 8.60 -1.31 3.42
CA GLU A 29 8.70 0.11 3.76
C GLU A 29 7.33 0.79 3.87
N SER A 30 6.38 0.40 3.01
CA SER A 30 5.01 0.96 3.04
C SER A 30 4.28 0.58 4.34
N SER A 31 4.50 -0.63 4.85
CA SER A 31 3.96 -1.07 6.14
C SER A 31 4.59 -0.34 7.32
N ARG A 32 5.91 -0.13 7.30
CA ARG A 32 6.60 0.73 8.28
C ARG A 32 6.08 2.16 8.26
N LEU A 33 5.83 2.72 7.08
CA LEU A 33 5.25 4.05 6.91
C LEU A 33 3.84 4.11 7.50
N ARG A 34 2.96 3.14 7.16
CA ARG A 34 1.60 3.04 7.72
C ARG A 34 1.64 3.00 9.25
N ALA A 35 2.49 2.14 9.83
CA ALA A 35 2.61 2.03 11.29
C ALA A 35 3.07 3.35 11.94
N SER A 36 3.96 4.09 11.28
CA SER A 36 4.43 5.40 11.76
C SER A 36 3.33 6.46 11.67
N LEU A 37 2.58 6.50 10.57
CA LEU A 37 1.47 7.42 10.37
C LEU A 37 0.31 7.17 11.36
N GLN A 38 0.01 5.90 11.63
CA GLN A 38 -1.00 5.52 12.62
C GLN A 38 -0.62 5.95 14.04
N LYS A 39 0.66 5.87 14.42
CA LYS A 39 1.16 6.37 15.72
C LYS A 39 1.02 7.89 15.86
N GLU A 40 1.06 8.62 14.75
CA GLU A 40 0.91 10.08 14.70
C GLU A 40 -0.54 10.54 14.47
N ASN A 41 -1.50 9.60 14.51
CA ASN A 41 -2.93 9.81 14.30
C ASN A 41 -3.30 10.36 12.91
N PHE A 42 -2.53 10.03 11.87
CA PHE A 42 -2.95 10.31 10.51
C PHE A 42 -4.00 9.28 10.03
N PRO A 43 -5.08 9.72 9.37
CA PRO A 43 -6.10 8.82 8.82
C PRO A 43 -5.57 8.07 7.59
N VAL A 44 -5.03 6.87 7.78
CA VAL A 44 -4.60 5.99 6.67
C VAL A 44 -5.67 4.92 6.42
N LYS A 45 -6.55 5.17 5.45
CA LYS A 45 -7.66 4.25 5.12
C LYS A 45 -7.36 3.37 3.91
N ARG A 46 -6.55 3.83 2.96
CA ARG A 46 -6.27 3.11 1.72
C ARG A 46 -4.79 2.98 1.40
N LEU A 47 -4.47 1.86 0.77
CA LEU A 47 -3.18 1.60 0.14
C LEU A 47 -3.43 1.11 -1.28
N ILE A 48 -2.70 1.67 -2.24
CA ILE A 48 -2.76 1.33 -3.66
C ILE A 48 -1.46 0.66 -4.05
N CYS A 49 -1.52 -0.58 -4.54
CA CYS A 49 -0.39 -1.23 -5.18
C CYS A 49 -0.44 -0.98 -6.69
N ASN A 50 0.51 -0.20 -7.21
CA ASN A 50 0.63 0.14 -8.61
C ASN A 50 1.62 -0.79 -9.33
N GLN A 51 1.65 -0.76 -10.67
CA GLN A 51 2.57 -1.52 -11.51
C GLN A 51 2.45 -3.05 -11.34
N ILE A 52 1.27 -3.52 -10.96
CA ILE A 52 0.97 -4.96 -10.97
C ILE A 52 0.93 -5.43 -12.42
N LEU A 53 1.74 -6.44 -12.74
CA LEU A 53 1.71 -7.06 -14.04
C LEU A 53 0.34 -7.75 -14.26
N PRO A 54 -0.36 -7.44 -15.37
CA PRO A 54 -1.62 -8.08 -15.68
C PRO A 54 -1.41 -9.56 -15.97
N GLN A 55 -2.50 -10.31 -16.01
CA GLN A 55 -2.45 -11.69 -16.49
C GLN A 55 -1.94 -11.68 -17.94
N SER A 56 -0.80 -12.35 -18.15
CA SER A 56 -0.21 -12.41 -19.48
C SER A 56 -1.17 -13.11 -20.43
N VAL A 57 -1.51 -12.45 -21.52
CA VAL A 57 -2.25 -13.02 -22.66
C VAL A 57 -1.36 -13.92 -23.54
N SER A 58 -0.05 -13.93 -23.28
CA SER A 58 0.96 -14.72 -24.01
C SER A 58 1.78 -15.62 -23.07
N ASP A 59 2.50 -16.59 -23.62
CA ASP A 59 3.40 -17.50 -22.87
C ASP A 59 4.74 -16.85 -22.45
N CYS A 60 4.71 -15.58 -22.05
CA CYS A 60 5.87 -14.87 -21.53
C CYS A 60 6.32 -15.44 -20.18
N LYS A 61 7.32 -16.33 -20.19
CA LYS A 61 7.90 -16.94 -18.96
C LYS A 61 8.43 -15.91 -17.96
N PHE A 62 9.06 -14.84 -18.44
CA PHE A 62 9.58 -13.76 -17.59
C PHE A 62 8.44 -13.04 -16.85
N CYS A 63 7.37 -12.71 -17.57
CA CYS A 63 6.19 -12.04 -17.02
C CYS A 63 5.50 -12.92 -15.97
N ALA A 64 5.37 -14.22 -16.25
CA ALA A 64 4.83 -15.19 -15.30
C ALA A 64 5.70 -15.30 -14.04
N MET A 65 7.03 -15.33 -14.17
CA MET A 65 7.96 -15.36 -13.04
C MET A 65 7.84 -14.07 -12.20
N LYS A 66 7.88 -12.90 -12.85
CA LYS A 66 7.73 -11.61 -12.16
C LYS A 66 6.38 -11.48 -11.44
N ARG A 67 5.30 -11.99 -12.03
CA ARG A 67 3.99 -12.01 -11.37
C ARG A 67 3.99 -12.88 -10.11
N LYS A 68 4.68 -14.02 -10.11
CA LYS A 68 4.87 -14.83 -8.89
C LYS A 68 5.61 -14.06 -7.81
N ASP A 69 6.64 -13.30 -8.17
CA ASP A 69 7.36 -12.46 -7.21
C ASP A 69 6.48 -11.32 -6.68
N HIS A 70 5.64 -10.72 -7.53
CA HIS A 70 4.66 -9.71 -7.10
C HIS A 70 3.66 -10.27 -6.09
N VAL A 71 3.11 -11.47 -6.36
CA VAL A 71 2.19 -12.15 -5.44
C VAL A 71 2.86 -12.43 -4.10
N ARG A 72 4.08 -13.01 -4.11
CA ARG A 72 4.86 -13.23 -2.89
C ARG A 72 5.11 -11.95 -2.11
N ALA A 73 5.43 -10.85 -2.79
CA ALA A 73 5.66 -9.57 -2.13
C ALA A 73 4.40 -9.04 -1.41
N LEU A 74 3.22 -9.30 -1.97
CA LEU A 74 1.95 -8.91 -1.37
C LEU A 74 1.51 -9.87 -0.25
N ASP A 75 1.84 -11.16 -0.35
CA ASP A 75 1.52 -12.17 0.67
C ASP A 75 2.33 -11.99 1.97
N ILE A 76 3.53 -11.41 1.89
CA ILE A 76 4.40 -11.15 3.06
C ILE A 76 3.74 -10.20 4.06
N ASP A 77 2.76 -9.42 3.64
CA ASP A 77 2.11 -8.40 4.46
C ASP A 77 0.61 -8.70 4.59
N GLU A 78 0.27 -9.59 5.54
CA GLU A 78 -1.12 -9.88 5.96
C GLU A 78 -1.90 -8.61 6.38
N MET A 79 -1.23 -7.47 6.56
CA MET A 79 -1.81 -6.19 6.94
C MET A 79 -2.52 -5.44 5.79
N ILE A 80 -2.29 -5.78 4.51
CA ILE A 80 -2.97 -5.10 3.38
C ILE A 80 -4.41 -5.62 3.20
N GLN A 81 -4.71 -6.85 3.64
CA GLN A 81 -6.01 -7.48 3.40
C GLN A 81 -7.12 -7.11 4.40
N ASN A 82 -6.82 -6.40 5.49
CA ASN A 82 -7.82 -5.99 6.48
C ASN A 82 -8.15 -4.49 6.37
N SER A 83 -8.57 -4.03 5.18
CA SER A 83 -9.36 -2.80 5.08
C SER A 83 -10.82 -3.25 5.09
N PRO A 84 -11.57 -3.05 6.19
CA PRO A 84 -13.01 -3.20 6.14
C PRO A 84 -13.53 -2.07 5.24
N ASP A 85 -14.39 -2.43 4.29
CA ASP A 85 -15.22 -1.48 3.55
C ASP A 85 -16.05 -0.58 4.50
#